data_AF-A0A9D8Y9H1-F1
#
_entry.id   AF-A0A9D8Y9H1-F1
#
_cell.length_a   1.000
_cell.length_b   1.000
_cell.length_c   1.000
_cell.angle_alpha   90.00
_cell.angle_beta   90.00
_cell.angle_gamma   90.00
#
_symmetry.space_group_name_H-M   'P 1'
#
loop_
_entity.id
_entity.type
_entity.pdbx_description
1 polymer ?
#
loop_
_entity_poly.entity_id
_entity_poly.type
_entity_poly.pdbx_seq_one_letter_code
_entity_poly.pdbx_strand_id
1 'polypeptide(L)'
;MNKSASESIEKSVKSSLNHLKSTSPYLILGVSGGPDSMALLYTLFKLNVNVFVIHINYSIRGESSNLDQELVEGMSAEWGFECCSVKLDSKKAKGNFQNWAREERYRIFRELKEELQADTILTAHHQDDQIETILQRLFRGSGPQTWKGLSLWDGELLRPLLTITKKEVLKYCEEEAIPFRIDESNLESKYARNFLRNEFSESMDEFFPGWKENILGLREKGRLTEAAVNHIYKEVLKNSELNLQRFSELSEELKTSILKTYIEDQVSGMKLSKGLILELLKVESLQAGTSVAINDQYSLMRGRGMISIHNSEESGILEVSLSKEKVEEGFSVNNLAFNILETREQGLVLSLDSDKLNWPLTLRGWKNGDRFQPFGMDGSQKISDHLTNKKIPSVKKEKALILSGADSTIYAIIFPQEGRTKEIGSISETAKCTDTTMNFFTIKLK
;
A
#
# COMPACT_ATOMS: atom_id res chain seq x y z
N MET A 1 45.55 10.38 6.89
CA MET A 1 45.04 10.64 8.24
C MET A 1 43.62 10.10 8.30
N ASN A 2 43.39 9.00 9.02
CA ASN A 2 42.03 8.50 9.20
C ASN A 2 41.27 9.53 10.05
N LYS A 3 40.18 10.08 9.51
CA LYS A 3 39.23 10.87 10.31
C LYS A 3 38.71 10.00 11.44
N SER A 4 38.53 10.55 12.64
CA SER A 4 37.91 9.82 13.73
C SER A 4 36.49 9.40 13.35
N ALA A 5 35.97 8.32 13.93
CA ALA A 5 34.60 7.87 13.64
C ALA A 5 33.58 8.98 14.01
N SER A 6 33.86 9.71 15.10
CA SER A 6 33.12 10.91 15.51
C SER A 6 33.01 11.96 14.40
N GLU A 7 34.13 12.37 13.79
CA GLU A 7 34.12 13.39 12.72
C GLU A 7 33.32 12.93 11.49
N SER A 8 33.41 11.65 11.14
CA SER A 8 32.68 11.06 10.02
C SER A 8 31.17 11.12 10.25
N ILE A 9 30.72 10.68 11.44
CA ILE A 9 29.31 10.64 11.83
C ILE A 9 28.73 12.05 11.96
N GLU A 10 29.38 12.94 12.71
CA GLU A 10 28.92 14.32 12.88
C GLU A 10 28.79 15.05 11.54
N LYS A 11 29.77 14.85 10.63
CA LYS A 11 29.72 15.43 9.29
C LYS A 11 28.55 14.85 8.48
N SER A 12 28.33 13.53 8.54
CA SER A 12 27.21 12.87 7.85
C SER A 12 25.87 13.41 8.34
N VAL A 13 25.70 13.55 9.66
CA VAL A 13 24.47 14.09 10.26
C VAL A 13 24.24 15.54 9.85
N LYS A 14 25.24 16.43 10.00
CA LYS A 14 25.15 17.83 9.55
C LYS A 14 24.77 17.95 8.08
N SER A 15 25.46 17.20 7.21
CA SER A 15 25.20 17.22 5.77
C SER A 15 23.81 16.71 5.42
N SER A 16 23.29 15.74 6.19
CA SER A 16 21.95 15.20 5.96
C SER A 16 20.87 16.21 6.34
N LEU A 17 21.03 16.92 7.46
CA LEU A 17 20.09 17.93 7.93
C LEU A 17 19.96 19.11 6.96
N ASN A 18 20.99 19.45 6.19
CA ASN A 18 20.92 20.48 5.14
C ASN A 18 19.91 20.18 4.01
N HIS A 19 19.39 18.96 3.91
CA HIS A 19 18.32 18.63 2.97
C HIS A 19 16.95 19.18 3.41
N LEU A 20 16.83 19.55 4.68
CA LEU A 20 15.61 20.13 5.23
C LEU A 20 15.57 21.62 4.87
N LYS A 21 14.43 22.06 4.33
CA LYS A 21 14.25 23.45 3.87
C LYS A 21 13.97 24.43 5.02
N SER A 22 13.48 23.92 6.16
CA SER A 22 13.15 24.74 7.32
C SER A 22 14.42 25.24 8.02
N THR A 23 14.41 26.50 8.43
CA THR A 23 15.50 27.11 9.22
C THR A 23 15.56 26.59 10.66
N SER A 24 14.47 26.00 11.15
CA SER A 24 14.38 25.34 12.45
C SER A 24 13.38 24.20 12.33
N PRO A 25 13.80 23.03 11.79
CA PRO A 25 12.90 21.92 11.58
C PRO A 25 12.51 21.29 12.92
N TYR A 26 11.23 20.92 13.05
CA TYR A 26 10.77 20.09 14.14
C TYR A 26 10.89 18.62 13.75
N LEU A 27 11.70 17.88 14.50
CA LEU A 27 12.21 16.56 14.12
C LEU A 27 11.77 15.50 15.12
N ILE A 28 11.36 14.33 14.62
CA ILE A 28 11.12 13.15 15.45
C ILE A 28 12.28 12.17 15.25
N LEU A 29 12.80 11.56 16.32
CA LEU A 29 13.80 10.50 16.22
C LEU A 29 13.27 9.19 16.83
N GLY A 30 13.24 8.14 16.01
CA GLY A 30 12.97 6.78 16.48
C GLY A 30 14.18 6.15 17.15
N VAL A 31 14.10 5.84 18.45
CA VAL A 31 15.21 5.28 19.24
C VAL A 31 14.86 3.91 19.78
N SER A 32 15.66 2.89 19.45
CA SER A 32 15.41 1.51 19.89
C SER A 32 16.21 1.10 21.14
N GLY A 33 17.10 1.97 21.64
CA GLY A 33 18.06 1.64 22.70
C GLY A 33 19.32 0.92 22.20
N GLY A 34 19.37 0.60 20.90
CA GLY A 34 20.53 -0.03 20.26
C GLY A 34 21.62 0.96 19.88
N PRO A 35 22.85 0.49 19.57
CA PRO A 35 24.00 1.35 19.30
C PRO A 35 23.76 2.35 18.17
N ASP A 36 23.06 1.96 17.10
CA ASP A 36 22.82 2.84 15.94
C ASP A 36 21.95 4.04 16.31
N SER A 37 20.84 3.78 17.01
CA SER A 37 19.93 4.84 17.43
C SER A 37 20.51 5.72 18.53
N MET A 38 21.27 5.13 19.46
CA MET A 38 21.92 5.88 20.54
C MET A 38 23.06 6.76 20.01
N ALA A 39 23.84 6.26 19.04
CA ALA A 39 24.84 7.06 18.34
C ALA A 39 24.22 8.27 17.62
N LEU A 40 23.09 8.07 16.93
CA LEU A 40 22.39 9.17 16.26
C LEU A 40 21.83 10.20 17.26
N LEU A 41 21.20 9.73 18.34
CA LEU A 41 20.67 10.58 19.40
C LEU A 41 21.78 11.44 20.04
N TYR A 42 22.88 10.80 20.45
CA TYR A 42 24.04 11.49 21.02
C TYR A 42 24.69 12.47 20.04
N THR A 43 24.75 12.12 18.75
CA THR A 43 25.27 13.04 17.74
C THR A 43 24.39 14.30 17.67
N LEU A 44 23.07 14.17 17.67
CA LEU A 44 22.16 15.32 17.64
C LEU A 44 22.32 16.21 18.89
N PHE A 45 22.58 15.59 20.06
CA PHE A 45 22.93 16.31 21.28
C PHE A 45 24.21 17.13 21.10
N LYS A 46 25.31 16.52 20.64
CA LYS A 46 26.58 17.25 20.38
C LYS A 46 26.41 18.39 19.37
N LEU A 47 25.46 18.26 18.44
CA LEU A 47 25.17 19.26 17.42
C LEU A 47 24.15 20.31 17.84
N ASN A 48 23.61 20.24 19.07
CA ASN A 48 22.53 21.09 19.57
C ASN A 48 21.31 21.11 18.64
N VAL A 49 20.96 19.95 18.08
CA VAL A 49 19.78 19.79 17.21
C VAL A 49 18.67 19.19 18.06
N ASN A 50 17.62 19.98 18.34
CA ASN A 50 16.49 19.50 19.12
C ASN A 50 15.66 18.48 18.33
N VAL A 51 15.26 17.40 18.99
CA VAL A 51 14.39 16.36 18.43
C VAL A 51 13.41 15.88 19.51
N PHE A 52 12.24 15.44 19.07
CA PHE A 52 11.31 14.67 19.89
C PHE A 52 11.64 13.18 19.75
N VAL A 53 12.02 12.54 20.85
CA VAL A 53 12.40 11.12 20.88
C VAL A 53 11.16 10.24 21.01
N ILE A 54 11.08 9.20 20.18
CA ILE A 54 10.09 8.15 20.33
C ILE A 54 10.72 6.76 20.43
N HIS A 55 10.37 6.04 21.50
CA HIS A 55 10.71 4.63 21.70
C HIS A 55 9.48 3.75 21.53
N ILE A 56 9.67 2.54 20.99
CA ILE A 56 8.59 1.53 20.90
C ILE A 56 9.00 0.27 21.64
N ASN A 57 8.29 -0.01 22.72
CA ASN A 57 8.46 -1.21 23.53
C ASN A 57 7.46 -2.28 23.06
N TYR A 58 7.93 -3.28 22.32
CA TYR A 58 7.08 -4.37 21.81
C TYR A 58 6.71 -5.44 22.85
N SER A 59 7.16 -5.31 24.10
CA SER A 59 6.87 -6.24 25.21
C SER A 59 7.21 -7.71 24.93
N ILE A 60 8.23 -7.99 24.10
CA ILE A 60 8.59 -9.37 23.71
C ILE A 60 9.52 -10.01 24.74
N ARG A 61 10.45 -9.23 25.30
CA ARG A 61 11.57 -9.74 26.11
C ARG A 61 11.39 -9.49 27.61
N GLY A 62 10.15 -9.27 28.06
CA GLY A 62 9.82 -8.97 29.46
C GLY A 62 10.67 -7.81 29.99
N GLU A 63 11.43 -8.05 31.06
CA GLU A 63 12.31 -7.07 31.71
C GLU A 63 13.37 -6.48 30.78
N SER A 64 13.91 -7.24 29.82
CA SER A 64 14.92 -6.71 28.89
C SER A 64 14.34 -5.60 28.00
N SER A 65 13.07 -5.69 27.61
CA SER A 65 12.38 -4.62 26.88
C SER A 65 12.08 -3.40 27.78
N ASN A 66 11.87 -3.59 29.08
CA ASN A 66 11.71 -2.48 30.02
C ASN A 66 13.05 -1.74 30.21
N LEU A 67 14.17 -2.47 30.32
CA LEU A 67 15.50 -1.87 30.44
C LEU A 67 15.93 -1.10 29.18
N ASP A 68 15.53 -1.57 27.99
CA ASP A 68 15.73 -0.82 26.74
C ASP A 68 14.97 0.51 26.77
N GLN A 69 13.74 0.52 27.29
CA GLN A 69 12.93 1.71 27.47
C GLN A 69 13.52 2.67 28.53
N GLU A 70 13.88 2.17 29.70
CA GLU A 70 14.50 2.95 30.78
C GLU A 70 15.80 3.63 30.33
N LEU A 71 16.63 2.93 29.56
CA LEU A 71 17.84 3.51 28.98
C LEU A 71 17.49 4.71 28.08
N VAL A 72 16.54 4.54 27.15
CA VAL A 72 16.20 5.59 26.20
C VAL A 72 15.59 6.79 26.90
N GLU A 73 14.67 6.59 27.84
CA GLU A 73 14.06 7.66 28.62
C GLU A 73 15.10 8.40 29.47
N GLY A 74 15.98 7.66 30.16
CA GLY A 74 17.04 8.23 30.99
C GLY A 74 18.04 9.07 30.19
N MET A 75 18.55 8.53 29.08
CA MET A 75 19.51 9.25 28.23
C MET A 75 18.88 10.43 27.50
N SER A 76 17.60 10.31 27.10
CA SER A 76 16.89 11.45 26.50
C SER A 76 16.75 12.59 27.51
N ALA A 77 16.38 12.29 28.76
CA ALA A 77 16.30 13.30 29.82
C ALA A 77 17.67 13.91 30.14
N GLU A 78 18.72 13.10 30.25
CA GLU A 78 20.09 13.55 30.51
C GLU A 78 20.61 14.48 29.41
N TRP A 79 20.32 14.18 28.15
CA TRP A 79 20.73 14.99 27.00
C TRP A 79 19.74 16.09 26.62
N GLY A 80 18.67 16.28 27.41
CA GLY A 80 17.75 17.40 27.27
C GLY A 80 16.71 17.27 26.16
N PHE A 81 16.35 16.05 25.78
CA PHE A 81 15.31 15.76 24.79
C PHE A 81 13.98 15.35 25.42
N GLU A 82 12.88 15.81 24.82
CA GLU A 82 11.55 15.26 25.10
C GLU A 82 11.46 13.83 24.56
N CYS A 83 10.90 12.91 25.34
CA CYS A 83 10.81 11.50 24.99
C CYS A 83 9.42 10.93 25.29
N CYS A 84 8.90 10.13 24.36
CA CYS A 84 7.69 9.35 24.53
C CYS A 84 7.97 7.87 24.22
N SER A 85 7.50 6.99 25.11
CA SER A 85 7.58 5.54 24.93
C SER A 85 6.21 4.96 24.69
N VAL A 86 6.04 4.26 23.56
CA VAL A 86 4.80 3.57 23.22
C VAL A 86 4.97 2.08 23.47
N LYS A 87 4.16 1.53 24.38
CA LYS A 87 4.14 0.10 24.67
C LYS A 87 3.11 -0.61 23.79
N LEU A 88 3.56 -1.58 23.02
CA LEU A 88 2.71 -2.41 22.17
C LEU A 88 2.56 -3.82 22.75
N ASP A 89 1.36 -4.37 22.54
CA ASP A 89 1.05 -5.76 22.86
C ASP A 89 1.40 -6.66 21.67
N SER A 90 2.55 -7.33 21.76
CA SER A 90 3.03 -8.26 20.73
C SER A 90 2.09 -9.44 20.47
N LYS A 91 1.15 -9.76 21.38
CA LYS A 91 0.12 -10.80 21.14
C LYS A 91 -0.84 -10.44 20.01
N LYS A 92 -0.92 -9.16 19.65
CA LYS A 92 -1.74 -8.67 18.52
C LYS A 92 -1.04 -8.86 17.16
N ALA A 93 0.22 -9.29 17.15
CA ALA A 93 0.95 -9.52 15.92
C ALA A 93 0.28 -10.63 15.09
N LYS A 94 -0.02 -10.33 13.82
CA LYS A 94 -0.49 -11.31 12.84
C LYS A 94 0.63 -11.56 11.82
N GLY A 95 0.92 -12.83 11.53
CA GLY A 95 1.94 -13.21 10.55
C GLY A 95 3.38 -12.99 11.05
N ASN A 96 4.26 -12.50 10.18
CA ASN A 96 5.67 -12.29 10.53
C ASN A 96 5.81 -11.11 11.51
N PHE A 97 6.24 -11.42 12.74
CA PHE A 97 6.46 -10.44 13.79
C PHE A 97 7.32 -9.23 13.36
N GLN A 98 8.41 -9.44 12.62
CA GLN A 98 9.28 -8.34 12.18
C GLN A 98 8.57 -7.41 11.20
N ASN A 99 7.71 -7.97 10.33
CA ASN A 99 6.92 -7.15 9.40
C ASN A 99 5.85 -6.36 10.16
N TRP A 100 5.12 -7.02 11.07
CA TRP A 100 4.14 -6.36 11.93
C TRP A 100 4.78 -5.24 12.77
N ALA A 101 5.91 -5.52 13.44
CA ALA A 101 6.62 -4.54 14.25
C ALA A 101 7.09 -3.33 13.43
N ARG A 102 7.51 -3.56 12.18
CA ARG A 102 7.88 -2.50 11.24
C ARG A 102 6.67 -1.66 10.83
N GLU A 103 5.55 -2.30 10.52
CA GLU A 103 4.30 -1.62 10.12
C GLU A 103 3.74 -0.76 11.26
N GLU A 104 3.63 -1.31 12.47
CA GLU A 104 3.18 -0.56 13.65
C GLU A 104 4.11 0.61 13.97
N ARG A 105 5.43 0.41 13.85
CA ARG A 105 6.41 1.49 14.06
C ARG A 105 6.17 2.68 13.15
N TYR A 106 6.08 2.41 11.85
CA TYR A 106 5.86 3.49 10.89
C TYR A 106 4.46 4.08 10.99
N ARG A 107 3.44 3.32 11.40
CA ARG A 107 2.12 3.87 11.68
C ARG A 107 2.20 4.90 12.82
N ILE A 108 2.79 4.52 13.95
CA ILE A 108 2.95 5.39 15.12
C ILE A 108 3.81 6.62 14.79
N PHE A 109 4.91 6.43 14.05
CA PHE A 109 5.76 7.56 13.66
C PHE A 109 5.00 8.57 12.79
N ARG A 110 4.12 8.11 11.89
CA ARG A 110 3.29 8.98 11.05
C ARG A 110 2.21 9.69 11.85
N GLU A 111 1.48 8.96 12.70
CA GLU A 111 0.48 9.52 13.60
C GLU A 111 1.11 10.65 14.45
N LEU A 112 2.28 10.39 15.03
CA LEU A 112 3.01 11.38 15.82
C LEU A 112 3.53 12.56 14.99
N LYS A 113 4.02 12.31 13.77
CA LYS A 113 4.47 13.36 12.86
C LYS A 113 3.32 14.31 12.51
N GLU A 114 2.12 13.77 12.25
CA GLU A 114 0.92 14.55 11.97
C GLU A 114 0.46 15.34 13.20
N GLU A 115 0.41 14.69 14.37
CA GLU A 115 -0.02 15.30 15.64
C GLU A 115 0.90 16.47 16.05
N LEU A 116 2.22 16.26 15.97
CA LEU A 116 3.20 17.27 16.35
C LEU A 116 3.57 18.23 15.20
N GLN A 117 2.96 18.07 14.02
CA GLN A 117 3.29 18.83 12.81
C GLN A 117 4.80 18.83 12.49
N ALA A 118 5.45 17.69 12.70
CA ALA A 118 6.89 17.55 12.50
C ALA A 118 7.27 17.54 11.02
N ASP A 119 8.41 18.15 10.68
CA ASP A 119 8.92 18.21 9.31
C ASP A 119 9.30 16.82 8.78
N THR A 120 9.98 16.02 9.60
CA THR A 120 10.48 14.70 9.20
C THR A 120 10.76 13.79 10.40
N ILE A 121 10.91 12.50 10.11
CA ILE A 121 11.28 11.46 11.09
C ILE A 121 12.70 10.97 10.77
N LEU A 122 13.57 10.94 11.76
CA LEU A 122 14.93 10.42 11.67
C LEU A 122 14.95 8.94 12.06
N THR A 123 15.73 8.15 11.32
CA THR A 123 16.02 6.76 11.67
C THR A 123 17.51 6.45 11.50
N ALA A 124 18.05 5.63 12.39
CA ALA A 124 19.46 5.28 12.41
C ALA A 124 19.86 4.17 11.41
N HIS A 125 19.24 4.15 10.23
CA HIS A 125 19.65 3.20 9.19
C HIS A 125 21.06 3.53 8.71
N HIS A 126 21.91 2.51 8.63
CA HIS A 126 23.33 2.64 8.31
C HIS A 126 23.70 1.97 6.96
N GLN A 127 24.99 1.96 6.61
CA GLN A 127 25.47 1.44 5.33
C GLN A 127 25.18 -0.07 5.17
N ASP A 128 25.36 -0.87 6.21
CA ASP A 128 25.06 -2.31 6.14
C ASP A 128 23.56 -2.56 5.92
N ASP A 129 22.67 -1.69 6.43
CA ASP A 129 21.24 -1.76 6.09
C ASP A 129 20.98 -1.49 4.60
N GLN A 130 21.82 -0.69 3.93
CA GLN A 130 21.78 -0.54 2.46
C GLN A 130 22.09 -1.86 1.79
N ILE A 131 23.19 -2.50 2.19
CA ILE A 131 23.68 -3.76 1.61
C ILE A 131 22.60 -4.83 1.77
N GLU A 132 22.07 -5.00 2.98
CA GLU A 132 20.97 -5.93 3.26
C GLU A 132 19.74 -5.65 2.40
N THR A 133 19.36 -4.37 2.26
CA THR A 133 18.20 -3.99 1.45
C THR A 133 18.41 -4.33 -0.04
N ILE A 134 19.61 -4.09 -0.57
CA ILE A 134 19.95 -4.38 -1.97
C ILE A 134 19.97 -5.90 -2.18
N LEU A 135 20.62 -6.67 -1.30
CA LEU A 135 20.64 -8.12 -1.35
C LEU A 135 19.23 -8.73 -1.28
N GLN A 136 18.38 -8.25 -0.36
CA GLN A 136 17.00 -8.71 -0.27
C GLN A 136 16.22 -8.44 -1.56
N ARG A 137 16.44 -7.28 -2.21
CA ARG A 137 15.80 -6.96 -3.49
C ARG A 137 16.32 -7.85 -4.63
N LEU A 138 17.62 -8.12 -4.66
CA LEU A 138 18.25 -9.03 -5.61
C LEU A 138 17.72 -10.46 -5.48
N PHE A 139 17.74 -11.02 -4.26
CA PHE A 139 17.27 -12.38 -4.01
C PHE A 139 15.77 -12.56 -4.24
N ARG A 140 14.98 -11.48 -4.12
CA ARG A 140 13.55 -11.46 -4.49
C ARG A 140 13.31 -11.29 -6.00
N GLY A 141 14.36 -11.17 -6.81
CA GLY A 141 14.25 -10.95 -8.26
C GLY A 141 13.69 -9.59 -8.64
N SER A 142 13.90 -8.56 -7.79
CA SER A 142 13.43 -7.20 -8.07
C SER A 142 14.26 -6.56 -9.18
N GLY A 143 13.59 -5.80 -10.05
CA GLY A 143 14.23 -5.15 -11.21
C GLY A 143 15.34 -4.16 -10.84
N PRO A 144 16.26 -3.84 -11.78
CA PRO A 144 17.45 -3.05 -11.49
C PRO A 144 17.20 -1.66 -10.91
N GLN A 145 16.09 -1.01 -11.25
CA GLN A 145 15.71 0.29 -10.67
C GLN A 145 15.58 0.25 -9.14
N THR A 146 15.34 -0.93 -8.56
CA THR A 146 15.22 -1.11 -7.11
C THR A 146 16.58 -1.22 -6.42
N TRP A 147 17.68 -1.44 -7.15
CA TRP A 147 19.01 -1.63 -6.56
C TRP A 147 19.62 -0.33 -6.04
N LYS A 148 18.97 0.83 -6.28
CA LYS A 148 19.34 2.14 -5.69
C LYS A 148 19.40 2.16 -4.15
N GLY A 149 18.86 1.14 -3.49
CA GLY A 149 18.87 0.98 -2.04
C GLY A 149 17.82 1.84 -1.33
N LEU A 150 18.08 2.24 -0.08
CA LEU A 150 17.26 3.26 0.58
C LEU A 150 17.77 4.64 0.15
N SER A 151 16.87 5.62 0.08
CA SER A 151 17.25 7.01 -0.10
C SER A 151 17.69 7.61 1.24
N LEU A 152 18.58 8.62 1.16
CA LEU A 152 18.95 9.43 2.32
C LEU A 152 17.71 10.07 2.94
N TRP A 153 16.84 10.62 2.08
CA TRP A 153 15.54 11.18 2.43
C TRP A 153 14.51 10.74 1.39
N ASP A 154 13.35 10.28 1.83
CA ASP A 154 12.21 9.93 0.96
C ASP A 154 11.03 10.91 1.09
N GLY A 155 11.25 12.07 1.72
CA GLY A 155 10.21 13.06 2.03
C GLY A 155 9.55 12.84 3.39
N GLU A 156 9.58 11.61 3.90
CA GLU A 156 9.03 11.27 5.22
C GLU A 156 10.15 10.99 6.22
N LEU A 157 11.07 10.10 5.84
CA LEU A 157 12.13 9.53 6.65
C LEU A 157 13.51 10.03 6.19
N LEU A 158 14.25 10.65 7.10
CA LEU A 158 15.65 11.01 6.94
C LEU A 158 16.54 9.94 7.61
N ARG A 159 17.63 9.54 6.94
CA ARG A 159 18.54 8.46 7.38
C ARG A 159 19.98 8.97 7.50
N PRO A 160 20.33 9.75 8.54
CA PRO A 160 21.60 10.47 8.57
C PRO A 160 22.87 9.60 8.59
N LEU A 161 22.73 8.33 9.00
CA LEU A 161 23.84 7.38 9.12
C LEU A 161 24.01 6.49 7.87
N LEU A 162 23.27 6.73 6.78
CA LEU A 162 23.17 5.79 5.66
C LEU A 162 24.49 5.46 4.95
N THR A 163 25.50 6.31 5.10
CA THR A 163 26.84 6.11 4.53
C THR A 163 27.85 5.58 5.55
N ILE A 164 27.49 5.51 6.82
CA ILE A 164 28.34 5.09 7.94
C ILE A 164 28.22 3.58 8.12
N THR A 165 29.34 2.89 8.29
CA THR A 165 29.36 1.44 8.55
C THR A 165 28.96 1.12 9.98
N LYS A 166 28.43 -0.10 10.22
CA LYS A 166 28.17 -0.59 11.57
C LYS A 166 29.41 -0.54 12.47
N LYS A 167 30.58 -0.83 11.88
CA LYS A 167 31.87 -0.77 12.58
C LYS A 167 32.23 0.64 13.04
N GLU A 168 31.98 1.65 12.22
CA GLU A 168 32.17 3.06 12.62
C GLU A 168 31.21 3.48 13.72
N VAL A 169 29.94 3.05 13.66
CA VAL A 169 28.96 3.32 14.73
C VAL A 169 29.43 2.74 16.07
N LEU A 170 29.83 1.46 16.10
CA LEU A 170 30.29 0.82 17.32
C LEU A 170 31.55 1.49 17.87
N LYS A 171 32.50 1.83 16.99
CA LYS A 171 33.72 2.55 17.38
C LYS A 171 33.39 3.92 17.97
N TYR A 172 32.41 4.63 17.41
CA TYR A 172 31.98 5.92 17.94
C TYR A 172 31.31 5.80 19.31
N CYS A 173 30.47 4.78 19.50
CA CYS A 173 29.90 4.52 20.83
C CYS A 173 30.98 4.22 21.87
N GLU A 174 32.02 3.49 21.50
CA GLU A 174 33.16 3.20 22.38
C GLU A 174 33.99 4.46 22.69
N GLU A 175 34.36 5.24 21.65
CA GLU A 175 35.17 6.46 21.77
C GLU A 175 34.52 7.53 22.66
N GLU A 176 33.19 7.67 22.58
CA GLU A 176 32.43 8.69 23.32
C GLU A 176 31.69 8.12 24.53
N ALA A 177 31.93 6.84 24.87
CA ALA A 177 31.28 6.13 25.97
C ALA A 177 29.73 6.22 25.94
N ILE A 178 29.13 6.12 24.75
CA ILE A 178 27.69 6.23 24.52
C ILE A 178 26.99 4.99 25.11
N PRO A 179 26.05 5.15 26.04
CA PRO A 179 25.30 4.01 26.58
C PRO A 179 24.36 3.40 25.53
N PHE A 180 24.43 2.09 25.35
CA PHE A 180 23.50 1.34 24.49
C PHE A 180 23.30 -0.08 25.02
N ARG A 181 22.22 -0.74 24.58
CA ARG A 181 21.94 -2.14 24.85
C ARG A 181 21.98 -2.95 23.56
N ILE A 182 22.48 -4.18 23.65
CA ILE A 182 22.49 -5.14 22.54
C ILE A 182 21.34 -6.12 22.77
N ASP A 183 20.45 -6.21 21.79
CA ASP A 183 19.37 -7.19 21.79
C ASP A 183 19.94 -8.57 21.41
N GLU A 184 19.91 -9.52 22.36
CA GLU A 184 20.39 -10.89 22.17
C GLU A 184 19.66 -11.64 21.05
N SER A 185 18.40 -11.27 20.73
CA SER A 185 17.67 -11.87 19.62
C SER A 185 18.22 -11.50 18.24
N ASN A 186 19.07 -10.45 18.15
CA ASN A 186 19.81 -10.16 16.94
C ASN A 186 20.94 -11.16 16.67
N LEU A 187 21.33 -11.95 17.67
CA LEU A 187 22.34 -13.01 17.54
C LEU A 187 21.75 -14.28 16.93
N GLU A 188 20.42 -14.47 16.98
CA GLU A 188 19.76 -15.62 16.39
C GLU A 188 19.47 -15.43 14.90
N SER A 189 20.01 -16.29 14.03
CA SER A 189 19.80 -16.26 12.57
C SER A 189 18.42 -16.74 12.09
N LYS A 190 17.38 -16.67 12.92
CA LYS A 190 16.04 -17.19 12.59
C LYS A 190 15.37 -16.47 11.41
N TYR A 191 15.77 -15.22 11.15
CA TYR A 191 15.20 -14.38 10.10
C TYR A 191 16.21 -14.12 8.99
N ALA A 192 15.74 -13.99 7.74
CA ALA A 192 16.59 -13.74 6.58
C ALA A 192 17.55 -12.55 6.79
N ARG A 193 17.11 -11.49 7.49
CA ARG A 193 17.97 -10.34 7.80
C ARG A 193 19.10 -10.67 8.77
N ASN A 194 18.82 -11.49 9.80
CA ASN A 194 19.82 -11.91 10.77
C ASN A 194 20.81 -12.89 10.12
N PHE A 195 20.32 -13.82 9.28
CA PHE A 195 21.18 -14.67 8.46
C PHE A 195 22.15 -13.86 7.59
N LEU A 196 21.67 -12.80 6.93
CA LEU A 196 22.52 -11.93 6.11
C LEU A 196 23.65 -11.28 6.91
N ARG A 197 23.39 -10.93 8.18
CA ARG A 197 24.35 -10.28 9.08
C ARG A 197 25.35 -11.27 9.65
N ASN A 198 24.84 -12.36 10.23
CA ASN A 198 25.62 -13.23 11.13
C ASN A 198 26.34 -14.34 10.36
N GLU A 199 25.74 -14.88 9.30
CA GLU A 199 26.32 -16.05 8.60
C GLU A 199 26.80 -15.70 7.19
N PHE A 200 25.96 -14.99 6.43
CA PHE A 200 26.28 -14.65 5.05
C PHE A 200 27.45 -13.66 4.97
N SER A 201 27.45 -12.59 5.77
CA SER A 201 28.53 -11.60 5.69
C SER A 201 29.89 -12.20 5.99
N GLU A 202 29.99 -13.05 7.02
CA GLU A 202 31.26 -13.69 7.40
C GLU A 202 31.79 -14.57 6.28
N SER A 203 30.93 -15.43 5.73
CA SER A 203 31.29 -16.30 4.61
C SER A 203 31.70 -15.49 3.37
N MET A 204 31.00 -14.39 3.08
CA MET A 204 31.30 -13.56 1.91
C MET A 204 32.58 -12.74 2.10
N ASP A 205 32.89 -12.30 3.33
CA ASP A 205 34.14 -11.62 3.64
C ASP A 205 35.35 -12.57 3.41
N GLU A 206 35.18 -13.88 3.64
CA GLU A 206 36.19 -14.91 3.34
C GLU A 206 36.36 -15.17 1.84
N PHE A 207 35.27 -15.49 1.12
CA PHE A 207 35.35 -15.92 -0.28
C PHE A 207 35.44 -14.77 -1.29
N PHE A 208 34.86 -13.61 -0.96
CA PHE A 208 34.73 -12.47 -1.88
C PHE A 208 35.08 -11.15 -1.18
N PRO A 209 36.35 -10.93 -0.80
CA PRO A 209 36.77 -9.66 -0.22
C PRO A 209 36.36 -8.47 -1.09
N GLY A 210 35.74 -7.45 -0.49
CA GLY A 210 35.22 -6.28 -1.19
C GLY A 210 33.80 -6.44 -1.76
N TRP A 211 33.09 -7.53 -1.45
CA TRP A 211 31.72 -7.74 -1.93
C TRP A 211 30.75 -6.63 -1.48
N LYS A 212 30.96 -6.06 -0.28
CA LYS A 212 30.14 -4.96 0.26
C LYS A 212 30.19 -3.73 -0.65
N GLU A 213 31.38 -3.34 -1.08
CA GLU A 213 31.62 -2.24 -2.01
C GLU A 213 31.00 -2.53 -3.38
N ASN A 214 31.11 -3.77 -3.87
CA ASN A 214 30.49 -4.19 -5.14
C ASN A 214 28.96 -4.09 -5.08
N ILE A 215 28.34 -4.53 -3.98
CA ILE A 215 26.89 -4.40 -3.77
C ILE A 215 26.47 -2.94 -3.66
N LEU A 216 27.24 -2.10 -2.96
CA LEU A 216 26.98 -0.65 -2.89
C LEU A 216 27.13 0.02 -4.26
N GLY A 217 28.03 -0.46 -5.12
CA GLY A 217 28.21 -0.01 -6.50
C GLY A 217 26.96 -0.23 -7.38
N LEU A 218 26.12 -1.21 -7.07
CA LEU A 218 24.85 -1.43 -7.78
C LEU A 218 23.86 -0.28 -7.62
N ARG A 219 24.03 0.57 -6.59
CA ARG A 219 23.16 1.72 -6.37
C ARG A 219 23.20 2.69 -7.55
N GLU A 220 24.38 2.92 -8.10
CA GLU A 220 24.54 3.80 -9.25
C GLU A 220 23.87 3.22 -10.49
N LYS A 221 23.97 1.90 -10.69
CA LYS A 221 23.26 1.21 -11.76
C LYS A 221 21.75 1.33 -11.60
N GLY A 222 21.23 1.15 -10.38
CA GLY A 222 19.80 1.33 -10.11
C GLY A 222 19.31 2.75 -10.35
N ARG A 223 20.09 3.77 -9.96
CA ARG A 223 19.78 5.18 -10.23
C ARG A 223 19.79 5.50 -11.72
N LEU A 224 20.77 4.99 -12.46
CA LEU A 224 20.86 5.16 -13.92
C LEU A 224 19.65 4.53 -14.61
N THR A 225 19.30 3.30 -14.23
CA THR A 225 18.11 2.61 -14.79
C THR A 225 16.84 3.39 -14.48
N GLU A 226 16.65 3.85 -13.24
CA GLU A 226 15.49 4.68 -12.88
C GLU A 226 15.44 5.98 -13.69
N ALA A 227 16.57 6.68 -13.84
CA ALA A 227 16.63 7.90 -14.62
C ALA A 227 16.25 7.68 -16.09
N ALA A 228 16.74 6.59 -16.70
CA ALA A 228 16.40 6.21 -18.07
C ALA A 228 14.91 5.86 -18.21
N VAL A 229 14.36 5.05 -17.29
CA VAL A 229 12.93 4.70 -17.28
C VAL A 229 12.06 5.95 -17.11
N ASN A 230 12.42 6.85 -16.21
CA ASN A 230 11.71 8.11 -15.99
C ASN A 230 11.76 9.05 -17.19
N HIS A 231 12.86 9.05 -17.94
CA HIS A 231 12.97 9.82 -19.17
C HIS A 231 12.00 9.30 -20.24
N ILE A 232 12.02 7.99 -20.50
CA ILE A 232 11.09 7.33 -21.44
C ILE A 232 9.63 7.52 -20.98
N TYR A 233 9.36 7.39 -19.68
CA TYR A 233 8.03 7.60 -19.10
C TYR A 233 7.48 8.99 -19.46
N LYS A 234 8.29 10.04 -19.31
CA LYS A 234 7.90 11.41 -19.67
C LYS A 234 7.62 11.59 -21.17
N GLU A 235 8.29 10.84 -22.02
CA GLU A 235 8.04 10.87 -23.47
C GLU A 235 6.73 10.18 -23.85
N VAL A 236 6.35 9.13 -23.12
CA VAL A 236 5.12 8.37 -23.36
C VAL A 236 3.91 9.03 -22.69
N LEU A 237 4.11 9.73 -21.58
CA LEU A 237 3.05 10.41 -20.83
C LEU A 237 2.54 11.67 -21.55
N LYS A 238 1.22 11.83 -21.63
CA LYS A 238 0.55 13.02 -22.14
C LYS A 238 -0.73 13.28 -21.35
N ASN A 239 -0.85 14.46 -20.74
CA ASN A 239 -2.01 14.85 -19.92
C ASN A 239 -2.36 13.82 -18.83
N SER A 240 -1.35 13.32 -18.10
CA SER A 240 -1.49 12.28 -17.07
C SER A 240 -2.00 10.92 -17.58
N GLU A 241 -1.98 10.68 -18.88
CA GLU A 241 -2.33 9.40 -19.49
C GLU A 241 -1.17 8.90 -20.37
N LEU A 242 -1.04 7.58 -20.54
CA LEU A 242 -0.04 7.03 -21.45
C LEU A 242 -0.54 7.14 -22.90
N ASN A 243 0.28 7.72 -23.78
CA ASN A 243 0.02 7.67 -25.21
C ASN A 243 0.19 6.24 -25.72
N LEU A 244 -0.88 5.65 -26.23
CA LEU A 244 -0.88 4.25 -26.64
C LEU A 244 0.15 3.99 -27.74
N GLN A 245 0.20 4.83 -28.78
CA GLN A 245 1.08 4.56 -29.91
C GLN A 245 2.55 4.49 -29.46
N ARG A 246 2.99 5.50 -28.70
CA ARG A 246 4.35 5.53 -28.15
C ARG A 246 4.61 4.38 -27.19
N PHE A 247 3.62 4.01 -26.37
CA PHE A 247 3.72 2.87 -25.47
C PHE A 247 3.87 1.54 -26.23
N SER A 248 3.12 1.36 -27.32
CA SER A 248 3.16 0.17 -28.17
C SER A 248 4.48 0.00 -28.93
N GLU A 249 5.18 1.10 -29.21
CA GLU A 249 6.49 1.10 -29.88
C GLU A 249 7.64 0.64 -28.95
N LEU A 250 7.40 0.58 -27.63
CA LEU A 250 8.40 0.11 -26.65
C LEU A 250 8.60 -1.41 -26.73
N SER A 251 9.78 -1.89 -26.30
CA SER A 251 9.98 -3.33 -26.04
C SER A 251 9.16 -3.80 -24.84
N GLU A 252 8.87 -5.10 -24.75
CA GLU A 252 8.06 -5.68 -23.66
C GLU A 252 8.66 -5.41 -22.25
N GLU A 253 9.99 -5.39 -22.14
CA GLU A 253 10.69 -5.08 -20.89
C GLU A 253 10.49 -3.62 -20.48
N LEU A 254 10.51 -2.71 -21.46
CA LEU A 254 10.26 -1.29 -21.23
C LEU A 254 8.78 -1.06 -20.91
N LYS A 255 7.84 -1.68 -21.62
CA LYS A 255 6.40 -1.59 -21.30
C LYS A 255 6.13 -1.98 -19.85
N THR A 256 6.72 -3.08 -19.38
CA THR A 256 6.63 -3.52 -17.97
C THR A 256 7.10 -2.43 -17.00
N SER A 257 8.24 -1.82 -17.27
CA SER A 257 8.85 -0.79 -16.41
C SER A 257 8.08 0.53 -16.44
N ILE A 258 7.63 0.95 -17.63
CA ILE A 258 6.86 2.17 -17.84
C ILE A 258 5.46 2.05 -17.23
N LEU A 259 4.78 0.93 -17.42
CA LEU A 259 3.45 0.71 -16.84
C LEU A 259 3.52 0.70 -15.31
N LYS A 260 4.53 0.04 -14.75
CA LYS A 260 4.78 0.08 -13.30
C LYS A 260 5.00 1.51 -12.81
N THR A 261 5.89 2.27 -13.47
CA THR A 261 6.22 3.65 -13.09
C THR A 261 5.00 4.55 -13.17
N TYR A 262 4.20 4.42 -14.23
CA TYR A 262 2.96 5.15 -14.41
C TYR A 262 1.96 4.89 -13.28
N ILE A 263 1.73 3.63 -12.90
CA ILE A 263 0.80 3.30 -11.83
C ILE A 263 1.30 3.80 -10.47
N GLU A 264 2.60 3.63 -10.17
CA GLU A 264 3.19 4.10 -8.90
C GLU A 264 3.18 5.64 -8.79
N ASP A 265 3.26 6.36 -9.92
CA ASP A 265 3.17 7.82 -10.01
C ASP A 265 1.73 8.33 -9.82
N GLN A 266 0.74 7.66 -10.40
CA GLN A 266 -0.67 8.06 -10.31
C GLN A 266 -1.35 7.58 -9.02
N VAL A 267 -0.92 6.45 -8.45
CA VAL A 267 -1.52 5.84 -7.26
C VAL A 267 -0.48 5.65 -6.16
N SER A 268 -0.45 6.60 -5.23
CA SER A 268 0.49 6.62 -4.12
C SER A 268 0.42 5.34 -3.27
N GLY A 269 1.59 4.75 -2.98
CA GLY A 269 1.71 3.59 -2.09
C GLY A 269 1.32 2.24 -2.71
N MET A 270 0.99 2.19 -4.00
CA MET A 270 0.64 0.95 -4.67
C MET A 270 1.85 0.01 -4.80
N LYS A 271 1.67 -1.26 -4.44
CA LYS A 271 2.67 -2.31 -4.60
C LYS A 271 2.22 -3.31 -5.66
N LEU A 272 2.95 -3.38 -6.76
CA LEU A 272 2.62 -4.26 -7.88
C LEU A 272 3.53 -5.49 -7.91
N SER A 273 2.93 -6.68 -7.98
CA SER A 273 3.67 -7.90 -8.23
C SER A 273 4.06 -8.00 -9.72
N LYS A 274 5.13 -8.75 -10.03
CA LYS A 274 5.51 -8.99 -11.43
C LYS A 274 4.38 -9.64 -12.22
N GLY A 275 3.67 -10.60 -11.61
CA GLY A 275 2.54 -11.27 -12.24
C GLY A 275 1.39 -10.31 -12.57
N LEU A 276 1.05 -9.41 -11.64
CA LEU A 276 0.01 -8.41 -11.88
C LEU A 276 0.40 -7.45 -13.02
N ILE A 277 1.65 -6.98 -13.07
CA ILE A 277 2.09 -6.08 -14.16
C ILE A 277 1.96 -6.78 -15.52
N LEU A 278 2.34 -8.05 -15.62
CA LEU A 278 2.18 -8.83 -16.85
C LEU A 278 0.71 -9.00 -17.26
N GLU A 279 -0.19 -9.12 -16.29
CA GLU A 279 -1.63 -9.14 -16.56
C GLU A 279 -2.14 -7.78 -17.03
N LEU A 280 -1.70 -6.69 -16.38
CA LEU A 280 -2.08 -5.32 -16.72
C LEU A 280 -1.62 -4.90 -18.12
N LEU A 281 -0.48 -5.43 -18.61
CA LEU A 281 -0.01 -5.18 -19.99
C LEU A 281 -1.02 -5.58 -21.07
N LYS A 282 -1.93 -6.51 -20.75
CA LYS A 282 -3.03 -6.89 -21.67
C LYS A 282 -3.91 -5.71 -22.04
N VAL A 283 -3.95 -4.63 -21.24
CA VAL A 283 -4.73 -3.42 -21.54
C VAL A 283 -4.42 -2.87 -22.93
N GLU A 284 -3.18 -3.00 -23.41
CA GLU A 284 -2.75 -2.52 -24.72
C GLU A 284 -3.57 -3.13 -25.86
N SER A 285 -3.83 -4.44 -25.79
CA SER A 285 -4.52 -5.22 -26.83
C SER A 285 -6.04 -5.23 -26.70
N LEU A 286 -6.59 -4.61 -25.65
CA LEU A 286 -8.03 -4.56 -25.48
C LEU A 286 -8.71 -3.56 -26.42
N GLN A 287 -10.03 -3.74 -26.58
CA GLN A 287 -10.87 -2.78 -27.30
C GLN A 287 -11.00 -1.46 -26.51
N ALA A 288 -11.09 -0.34 -27.23
CA ALA A 288 -11.31 0.94 -26.58
C ALA A 288 -12.62 0.94 -25.75
N GLY A 289 -12.56 1.45 -24.53
CA GLY A 289 -13.67 1.44 -23.56
C GLY A 289 -13.63 0.28 -22.56
N THR A 290 -12.64 -0.59 -22.63
CA THR A 290 -12.47 -1.71 -21.68
C THR A 290 -11.35 -1.45 -20.68
N SER A 291 -11.31 -2.21 -19.59
CA SER A 291 -10.32 -2.03 -18.53
C SER A 291 -9.80 -3.35 -17.95
N VAL A 292 -8.61 -3.31 -17.36
CA VAL A 292 -8.05 -4.37 -16.52
C VAL A 292 -7.99 -3.87 -15.08
N ALA A 293 -8.49 -4.64 -14.12
CA ALA A 293 -8.45 -4.25 -12.72
C ALA A 293 -7.00 -4.26 -12.19
N ILE A 294 -6.60 -3.20 -11.50
CA ILE A 294 -5.36 -3.15 -10.72
C ILE A 294 -5.63 -3.70 -9.32
N ASN A 295 -6.73 -3.26 -8.71
CA ASN A 295 -7.30 -3.76 -7.46
C ASN A 295 -8.79 -3.38 -7.38
N ASP A 296 -9.42 -3.51 -6.21
CA ASP A 296 -10.83 -3.17 -5.98
C ASP A 296 -11.17 -1.69 -6.22
N GLN A 297 -10.18 -0.81 -6.11
CA GLN A 297 -10.35 0.65 -6.24
C GLN A 297 -9.91 1.17 -7.60
N TYR A 298 -8.92 0.58 -8.27
CA TYR A 298 -8.33 1.15 -9.47
C TYR A 298 -8.33 0.16 -10.64
N SER A 299 -8.56 0.67 -11.84
CA SER A 299 -8.43 -0.08 -13.09
C SER A 299 -7.62 0.70 -14.13
N LEU A 300 -6.94 -0.02 -15.01
CA LEU A 300 -6.32 0.53 -16.21
C LEU A 300 -7.32 0.46 -17.35
N MET A 301 -7.73 1.61 -17.87
CA MET A 301 -8.69 1.71 -18.96
C MET A 301 -7.98 1.99 -20.29
N ARG A 302 -8.46 1.30 -21.33
CA ARG A 302 -8.03 1.49 -22.70
C ARG A 302 -8.90 2.57 -23.37
N GLY A 303 -8.37 3.77 -23.53
CA GLY A 303 -9.04 4.90 -24.22
C GLY A 303 -8.87 4.90 -25.74
N ARG A 304 -9.33 5.95 -26.42
CA ARG A 304 -9.01 6.17 -27.86
C ARG A 304 -7.62 6.78 -27.98
N GLY A 305 -6.63 5.93 -28.26
CA GLY A 305 -5.22 6.34 -28.40
C GLY A 305 -4.47 6.59 -27.09
N MET A 306 -5.11 6.35 -25.94
CA MET A 306 -4.53 6.56 -24.61
C MET A 306 -4.79 5.34 -23.70
N ILE A 307 -4.01 5.23 -22.63
CA ILE A 307 -4.24 4.34 -21.49
C ILE A 307 -4.28 5.20 -20.23
N SER A 308 -5.36 5.11 -19.46
CA SER A 308 -5.64 5.92 -18.27
C SER A 308 -5.84 5.03 -17.04
N ILE A 309 -5.66 5.58 -15.83
CA ILE A 309 -6.06 4.91 -14.58
C ILE A 309 -7.38 5.51 -14.14
N HIS A 310 -8.33 4.67 -13.77
CA HIS A 310 -9.64 5.09 -13.28
C HIS A 310 -9.80 4.61 -11.84
N ASN A 311 -10.27 5.51 -10.97
CA ASN A 311 -10.76 5.13 -9.65
C ASN A 311 -12.22 4.69 -9.77
N SER A 312 -12.53 3.51 -9.22
CA SER A 312 -13.84 2.88 -9.19
C SER A 312 -14.85 3.66 -8.33
N GLU A 313 -14.37 4.53 -7.42
CA GLU A 313 -15.20 5.47 -6.67
C GLU A 313 -15.59 6.71 -7.47
N GLU A 314 -14.75 7.14 -8.43
CA GLU A 314 -15.00 8.31 -9.29
C GLU A 314 -15.70 7.93 -10.61
N SER A 315 -15.43 6.72 -11.11
CA SER A 315 -16.04 6.13 -12.30
C SER A 315 -16.98 5.03 -11.87
N GLY A 316 -18.20 5.40 -11.48
CA GLY A 316 -19.27 4.42 -11.29
C GLY A 316 -19.50 3.68 -12.61
N ILE A 317 -18.91 2.49 -12.75
CA ILE A 317 -19.34 1.28 -13.49
C ILE A 317 -18.22 0.23 -13.23
N LEU A 318 -18.41 -0.59 -12.19
CA LEU A 318 -17.75 -1.89 -12.09
C LEU A 318 -18.77 -2.93 -12.58
N GLU A 319 -18.41 -3.68 -13.62
CA GLU A 319 -19.13 -4.87 -14.02
C GLU A 319 -18.57 -6.05 -13.20
N VAL A 320 -19.33 -6.49 -12.21
CA VAL A 320 -18.94 -7.57 -11.29
C VAL A 320 -19.74 -8.81 -11.66
N SER A 321 -19.05 -9.92 -11.95
CA SER A 321 -19.69 -11.22 -12.16
C SER A 321 -19.83 -11.98 -10.85
N LEU A 322 -21.03 -12.44 -10.55
CA LEU A 322 -21.39 -13.26 -9.40
C LEU A 322 -21.63 -14.69 -9.90
N SER A 323 -20.82 -15.63 -9.43
CA SER A 323 -21.12 -17.06 -9.58
C SER A 323 -22.04 -17.52 -8.46
N LYS A 324 -22.79 -18.60 -8.69
CA LYS A 324 -23.75 -19.12 -7.71
C LYS A 324 -23.04 -19.57 -6.44
N GLU A 325 -21.90 -20.26 -6.60
CA GLU A 325 -21.08 -20.79 -5.50
C GLU A 325 -20.60 -19.67 -4.58
N LYS A 326 -20.10 -18.55 -5.15
CA LYS A 326 -19.64 -17.40 -4.36
C LYS A 326 -20.77 -16.78 -3.54
N VAL A 327 -21.99 -16.75 -4.06
CA VAL A 327 -23.15 -16.18 -3.38
C VAL A 327 -23.65 -17.11 -2.28
N GLU A 328 -23.58 -18.42 -2.48
CA GLU A 328 -23.89 -19.43 -1.45
C GLU A 328 -22.90 -19.35 -0.27
N GLU A 329 -21.63 -19.00 -0.51
CA GLU A 329 -20.62 -18.73 0.53
C GLU A 329 -20.78 -17.35 1.21
N GLY A 330 -21.70 -16.51 0.73
CA GLY A 330 -21.90 -15.13 1.18
C GLY A 330 -20.97 -14.16 0.45
N PHE A 331 -21.52 -13.46 -0.54
CA PHE A 331 -20.77 -12.52 -1.37
C PHE A 331 -21.12 -11.07 -1.01
N SER A 332 -20.15 -10.15 -1.05
CA SER A 332 -20.43 -8.72 -0.90
C SER A 332 -19.53 -7.84 -1.75
N VAL A 333 -20.11 -6.82 -2.37
CA VAL A 333 -19.41 -5.82 -3.18
C VAL A 333 -20.18 -4.50 -3.15
N ASN A 334 -19.50 -3.34 -3.22
CA ASN A 334 -20.14 -2.01 -3.26
C ASN A 334 -21.16 -1.74 -2.13
N ASN A 335 -20.84 -2.12 -0.89
CA ASN A 335 -21.74 -2.08 0.27
C ASN A 335 -23.06 -2.86 0.12
N LEU A 336 -23.11 -3.79 -0.84
CA LEU A 336 -24.21 -4.73 -1.03
C LEU A 336 -23.77 -6.13 -0.59
N ALA A 337 -24.65 -6.83 0.11
CA ALA A 337 -24.53 -8.25 0.42
C ALA A 337 -25.51 -9.05 -0.43
N PHE A 338 -25.01 -10.15 -0.97
CA PHE A 338 -25.72 -11.10 -1.83
C PHE A 338 -25.68 -12.48 -1.17
N ASN A 339 -26.84 -13.07 -0.94
CA ASN A 339 -26.95 -14.41 -0.33
C ASN A 339 -28.09 -15.20 -0.98
N ILE A 340 -27.97 -16.52 -0.98
CA ILE A 340 -29.10 -17.42 -1.24
C ILE A 340 -29.55 -18.01 0.10
N LEU A 341 -30.82 -17.81 0.44
CA LEU A 341 -31.42 -18.26 1.70
C LEU A 341 -32.60 -19.18 1.42
N GLU A 342 -32.81 -20.18 2.27
CA GLU A 342 -33.99 -21.07 2.22
C GLU A 342 -35.25 -20.42 2.82
N THR A 343 -35.09 -19.27 3.47
CA THR A 343 -36.19 -18.51 4.07
C THR A 343 -36.19 -17.07 3.60
N ARG A 344 -37.38 -16.51 3.44
CA ARG A 344 -37.53 -15.12 3.01
C ARG A 344 -37.12 -14.17 4.12
N GLU A 345 -36.05 -13.41 3.87
CA GLU A 345 -35.58 -12.37 4.78
C GLU A 345 -36.58 -11.20 4.86
N GLN A 346 -36.79 -10.65 6.05
CA GLN A 346 -37.63 -9.48 6.28
C GLN A 346 -36.77 -8.21 6.43
N GLY A 347 -37.29 -7.06 5.97
CA GLY A 347 -36.63 -5.76 6.10
C GLY A 347 -36.40 -5.09 4.74
N LEU A 348 -35.38 -4.23 4.68
CA LEU A 348 -34.96 -3.51 3.48
C LEU A 348 -34.09 -4.41 2.58
N VAL A 349 -34.74 -5.38 1.93
CA VAL A 349 -34.09 -6.40 1.09
C VAL A 349 -34.86 -6.60 -0.22
N LEU A 350 -34.14 -6.86 -1.33
CA LEU A 350 -34.74 -7.36 -2.57
C LEU A 350 -34.65 -8.88 -2.52
N SER A 351 -35.79 -9.54 -2.69
CA SER A 351 -35.86 -11.00 -2.77
C SER A 351 -36.26 -11.39 -4.18
N LEU A 352 -35.45 -12.25 -4.78
CA LEU A 352 -35.66 -12.83 -6.10
C LEU A 352 -35.73 -14.35 -5.98
N ASP A 353 -36.51 -14.98 -6.84
CA ASP A 353 -36.53 -16.43 -6.96
C ASP A 353 -35.23 -16.91 -7.60
N SER A 354 -34.35 -17.53 -6.81
CA SER A 354 -33.00 -17.90 -7.25
C SER A 354 -33.01 -18.92 -8.39
N ASP A 355 -34.07 -19.73 -8.50
CA ASP A 355 -34.17 -20.79 -9.51
C ASP A 355 -34.61 -20.23 -10.88
N LYS A 356 -35.09 -18.98 -10.93
CA LYS A 356 -35.42 -18.26 -12.17
C LYS A 356 -34.26 -17.42 -12.73
N LEU A 357 -33.13 -17.42 -12.03
CA LEU A 357 -31.98 -16.60 -12.39
C LEU A 357 -31.02 -17.37 -13.31
N ASN A 358 -30.64 -16.73 -14.43
CA ASN A 358 -29.66 -17.29 -15.36
C ASN A 358 -28.24 -16.90 -14.95
N TRP A 359 -27.53 -17.82 -14.29
CA TRP A 359 -26.16 -17.64 -13.81
C TRP A 359 -25.10 -17.78 -14.93
N PRO A 360 -23.92 -17.15 -14.82
CA PRO A 360 -23.54 -16.20 -13.77
C PRO A 360 -24.33 -14.89 -13.86
N LEU A 361 -24.52 -14.24 -12.72
CA LEU A 361 -25.14 -12.92 -12.66
C LEU A 361 -24.09 -11.84 -12.83
N THR A 362 -24.52 -10.69 -13.32
CA THR A 362 -23.66 -9.52 -13.53
C THR A 362 -24.29 -8.32 -12.86
N LEU A 363 -23.55 -7.72 -11.92
CA LEU A 363 -23.86 -6.43 -11.33
C LEU A 363 -23.13 -5.35 -12.11
N ARG A 364 -23.85 -4.41 -12.72
CA ARG A 364 -23.25 -3.32 -13.52
C ARG A 364 -24.06 -2.03 -13.44
N GLY A 365 -23.49 -0.92 -13.89
CA GLY A 365 -24.28 0.28 -14.20
C GLY A 365 -25.26 0.02 -15.36
N TRP A 366 -26.42 0.67 -15.34
CA TRP A 366 -27.34 0.63 -16.47
C TRP A 366 -26.79 1.41 -17.68
N LYS A 367 -27.15 0.99 -18.87
CA LYS A 367 -26.77 1.59 -20.16
C LYS A 367 -28.00 2.19 -20.83
N ASN A 368 -27.79 3.23 -21.63
CA ASN A 368 -28.91 3.83 -22.38
C ASN A 368 -29.53 2.79 -23.33
N GLY A 369 -30.84 2.61 -23.24
CA GLY A 369 -31.56 1.56 -23.94
C GLY A 369 -31.85 0.30 -23.13
N ASP A 370 -31.26 0.13 -21.93
CA ASP A 370 -31.62 -0.98 -21.04
C ASP A 370 -33.12 -0.92 -20.70
N ARG A 371 -33.77 -2.09 -20.76
CA ARG A 371 -35.20 -2.27 -20.46
C ARG A 371 -35.40 -3.46 -19.55
N PHE A 372 -36.39 -3.37 -18.68
CA PHE A 372 -36.81 -4.47 -17.82
C PHE A 372 -38.34 -4.44 -17.64
N GLN A 373 -38.91 -5.54 -17.16
CA GLN A 373 -40.32 -5.62 -16.78
C GLN A 373 -40.43 -5.50 -15.27
N PRO A 374 -40.88 -4.35 -14.72
CA PRO A 374 -40.99 -4.16 -13.28
C PRO A 374 -42.00 -5.11 -12.67
N PHE A 375 -41.75 -5.53 -11.44
CA PHE A 375 -42.69 -6.32 -10.67
C PHE A 375 -44.08 -5.65 -10.59
N GLY A 376 -45.12 -6.43 -10.90
CA GLY A 376 -46.52 -5.98 -10.89
C GLY A 376 -46.95 -5.16 -12.11
N MET A 377 -46.12 -5.03 -13.14
CA MET A 377 -46.46 -4.34 -14.38
C MET A 377 -46.49 -5.28 -15.59
N ASP A 378 -47.46 -5.06 -16.48
CA ASP A 378 -47.51 -5.69 -17.79
C ASP A 378 -46.60 -4.92 -18.77
N GLY A 379 -45.69 -5.62 -19.43
CA GLY A 379 -44.80 -5.08 -20.45
C GLY A 379 -43.48 -4.50 -19.94
N SER A 380 -42.57 -4.16 -20.87
CA SER A 380 -41.24 -3.63 -20.54
C SER A 380 -41.19 -2.10 -20.53
N GLN A 381 -40.37 -1.52 -19.66
CA GLN A 381 -40.05 -0.09 -19.66
C GLN A 381 -38.54 0.15 -19.65
N LYS A 382 -38.11 1.35 -20.09
CA LYS A 382 -36.69 1.74 -20.00
C LYS A 382 -36.30 1.97 -18.54
N ILE A 383 -35.06 1.63 -18.20
CA ILE A 383 -34.52 1.89 -16.86
C ILE A 383 -34.49 3.39 -16.56
N SER A 384 -34.12 4.22 -17.54
CA SER A 384 -34.17 5.69 -17.41
C SER A 384 -35.54 6.19 -16.96
N ASP A 385 -36.60 5.63 -17.53
CA ASP A 385 -37.98 6.05 -17.30
C ASP A 385 -38.45 5.55 -15.94
N HIS A 386 -38.09 4.30 -15.57
CA HIS A 386 -38.35 3.76 -14.23
C HIS A 386 -37.71 4.58 -13.12
N LEU A 387 -36.42 4.91 -13.26
CA LEU A 387 -35.70 5.74 -12.27
C LEU A 387 -36.32 7.14 -12.18
N THR A 388 -36.82 7.67 -13.30
CA THR A 388 -37.58 8.94 -13.31
C THR A 388 -38.90 8.82 -12.54
N ASN A 389 -39.66 7.75 -12.77
CA ASN A 389 -40.93 7.48 -12.09
C ASN A 389 -40.75 7.28 -10.58
N LYS A 390 -39.63 6.66 -10.18
CA LYS A 390 -39.19 6.54 -8.77
C LYS A 390 -38.61 7.85 -8.19
N LYS A 391 -38.69 8.96 -8.94
CA LYS A 391 -38.25 10.31 -8.54
C LYS A 391 -36.76 10.40 -8.19
N ILE A 392 -35.93 9.58 -8.82
CA ILE A 392 -34.47 9.62 -8.63
C ILE A 392 -33.90 10.80 -9.43
N PRO A 393 -33.16 11.74 -8.79
CA PRO A 393 -32.57 12.90 -9.48
C PRO A 393 -31.63 12.48 -10.62
N SER A 394 -31.63 13.22 -11.73
CA SER A 394 -30.88 12.87 -12.95
C SER A 394 -29.39 12.60 -12.69
N VAL A 395 -28.73 13.43 -11.87
CA VAL A 395 -27.31 13.27 -11.49
C VAL A 395 -27.05 11.95 -10.74
N LYS A 396 -28.05 11.42 -10.05
CA LYS A 396 -27.95 10.17 -9.27
C LYS A 396 -28.32 8.93 -10.08
N LYS A 397 -29.04 9.08 -11.20
CA LYS A 397 -29.44 7.94 -12.04
C LYS A 397 -28.21 7.17 -12.50
N GLU A 398 -27.12 7.85 -12.84
CA GLU A 398 -25.87 7.23 -13.30
C GLU A 398 -25.25 6.28 -12.26
N LYS A 399 -25.56 6.46 -10.97
CA LYS A 399 -25.10 5.59 -9.88
C LYS A 399 -26.00 4.39 -9.61
N ALA A 400 -27.13 4.24 -10.30
CA ALA A 400 -27.99 3.08 -10.15
C ALA A 400 -27.31 1.83 -10.76
N LEU A 401 -27.35 0.73 -10.02
CA LEU A 401 -26.84 -0.55 -10.48
C LEU A 401 -27.99 -1.43 -10.96
N ILE A 402 -27.67 -2.39 -11.82
CA ILE A 402 -28.58 -3.42 -12.26
C ILE A 402 -27.94 -4.78 -12.07
N LEU A 403 -28.80 -5.77 -11.84
CA LEU A 403 -28.43 -7.18 -11.82
C LEU A 403 -29.01 -7.84 -13.07
N SER A 404 -28.15 -8.38 -13.93
CA SER A 404 -28.55 -9.10 -15.14
C SER A 404 -28.04 -10.53 -15.15
N GLY A 405 -28.75 -11.43 -15.82
CA GLY A 405 -28.29 -12.80 -16.06
C GLY A 405 -27.31 -12.92 -17.21
N ALA A 406 -26.78 -14.13 -17.38
CA ALA A 406 -25.94 -14.53 -18.51
C ALA A 406 -26.65 -14.35 -19.87
N ASP A 407 -27.97 -14.42 -19.88
CA ASP A 407 -28.85 -14.16 -21.04
C ASP A 407 -29.16 -12.68 -21.26
N SER A 408 -28.51 -11.77 -20.51
CA SER A 408 -28.77 -10.34 -20.49
C SER A 408 -30.16 -9.93 -19.95
N THR A 409 -30.95 -10.85 -19.41
CA THR A 409 -32.21 -10.52 -18.74
C THR A 409 -31.92 -9.71 -17.47
N ILE A 410 -32.56 -8.55 -17.32
CA ILE A 410 -32.39 -7.69 -16.14
C ILE A 410 -33.37 -8.12 -15.05
N TYR A 411 -32.85 -8.57 -13.92
CA TYR A 411 -33.63 -9.11 -12.81
C TYR A 411 -33.87 -8.11 -11.67
N ALA A 412 -32.97 -7.15 -11.48
CA ALA A 412 -33.15 -6.11 -10.47
C ALA A 412 -32.46 -4.80 -10.85
N ILE A 413 -32.94 -3.72 -10.24
CA ILE A 413 -32.34 -2.39 -10.24
C ILE A 413 -32.12 -2.00 -8.78
N ILE A 414 -30.88 -1.67 -8.43
CA ILE A 414 -30.49 -1.18 -7.11
C ILE A 414 -30.39 0.33 -7.18
N PHE A 415 -31.12 1.02 -6.31
CA PHE A 415 -31.14 2.49 -6.28
C PHE A 415 -29.90 3.05 -5.57
N PRO A 416 -29.44 4.25 -5.95
CA PRO A 416 -28.41 4.97 -5.19
C PRO A 416 -28.96 5.32 -3.81
N GLN A 417 -28.19 4.99 -2.77
CA GLN A 417 -28.63 5.13 -1.37
C GLN A 417 -28.26 6.49 -0.79
N GLU A 418 -29.26 7.32 -0.45
CA GLU A 418 -29.09 8.52 0.38
C GLU A 418 -30.40 8.86 1.14
N GLY A 419 -30.31 9.11 2.45
CA GLY A 419 -31.44 9.54 3.29
C GLY A 419 -32.39 8.42 3.74
N ARG A 420 -33.60 8.79 4.23
CA ARG A 420 -34.67 7.85 4.66
C ARG A 420 -35.41 7.25 3.47
N THR A 421 -34.72 6.56 2.56
CA THR A 421 -35.37 5.77 1.50
C THR A 421 -36.01 4.50 2.10
N LYS A 422 -37.27 4.24 1.76
CA LYS A 422 -38.03 3.07 2.24
C LYS A 422 -37.81 1.79 1.41
N GLU A 423 -37.06 1.88 0.32
CA GLU A 423 -36.84 0.79 -0.63
C GLU A 423 -35.39 0.87 -1.14
N ILE A 424 -34.75 -0.29 -1.31
CA ILE A 424 -33.38 -0.38 -1.81
C ILE A 424 -33.29 -0.49 -3.34
N GLY A 425 -34.41 -0.77 -4.02
CA GLY A 425 -34.42 -1.01 -5.46
C GLY A 425 -35.76 -1.52 -5.98
N SER A 426 -35.76 -2.15 -7.15
CA SER A 426 -36.92 -2.83 -7.75
C SER A 426 -36.49 -4.14 -8.40
N ILE A 427 -37.34 -5.16 -8.33
CA ILE A 427 -37.12 -6.44 -9.02
C ILE A 427 -37.93 -6.52 -10.31
N SER A 428 -37.52 -7.42 -11.19
CA SER A 428 -38.25 -7.79 -12.40
C SER A 428 -39.37 -8.78 -12.09
N GLU A 429 -40.48 -8.67 -12.82
CA GLU A 429 -41.60 -9.63 -12.79
C GLU A 429 -41.12 -11.05 -13.12
N THR A 430 -40.09 -11.17 -13.98
CA THR A 430 -39.54 -12.46 -14.42
C THR A 430 -38.83 -13.24 -13.31
N ALA A 431 -38.37 -12.57 -12.26
CA ALA A 431 -37.70 -13.18 -11.12
C ALA A 431 -38.49 -13.07 -9.81
N LYS A 432 -39.81 -12.86 -9.90
CA LYS A 432 -40.67 -12.78 -8.72
C LYS A 432 -40.66 -14.06 -7.89
N CYS A 433 -40.66 -13.92 -6.58
CA CYS A 433 -40.94 -15.02 -5.67
C CYS A 433 -42.44 -15.36 -5.69
N THR A 434 -42.77 -16.64 -5.57
CA THR A 434 -44.12 -17.19 -5.42
C THR A 434 -44.18 -18.04 -4.16
N ASP A 435 -45.36 -18.56 -3.80
CA ASP A 435 -45.53 -19.44 -2.62
C ASP A 435 -44.74 -20.75 -2.73
N THR A 436 -44.25 -21.07 -3.94
CA THR A 436 -43.43 -22.25 -4.24
C THR A 436 -41.93 -21.96 -4.27
N THR A 437 -41.49 -20.72 -4.05
CA THR A 437 -40.06 -20.37 -4.08
C THR A 437 -39.37 -20.95 -2.85
N MET A 438 -38.37 -21.81 -3.08
CA MET A 438 -37.57 -22.44 -2.02
C MET A 438 -36.26 -21.68 -1.75
N ASN A 439 -35.63 -21.16 -2.80
CA ASN A 439 -34.35 -20.47 -2.73
C ASN A 439 -34.52 -18.98 -3.03
N PHE A 440 -34.25 -18.12 -2.04
CA PHE A 440 -34.37 -16.68 -2.17
C PHE A 440 -32.99 -16.06 -2.39
N PHE A 441 -32.75 -15.55 -3.59
CA PHE A 441 -31.59 -14.69 -3.84
C PHE A 441 -31.88 -13.30 -3.28
N THR A 442 -31.08 -12.88 -2.31
CA THR A 442 -31.28 -11.64 -1.55
C THR A 442 -30.21 -10.62 -1.88
N ILE A 443 -30.63 -9.35 -1.99
CA ILE A 443 -29.73 -8.20 -2.11
C ILE A 443 -30.07 -7.25 -0.98
N LYS A 444 -29.10 -6.89 -0.14
CA LYS A 444 -29.29 -5.90 0.93
C LYS A 444 -28.05 -5.03 1.12
N LEU A 445 -28.22 -3.90 1.81
CA LEU A 445 -27.09 -3.07 2.21
C LEU A 445 -26.38 -3.69 3.40
N LYS A 446 -25.05 -3.58 3.42
CA LYS A 446 -24.20 -3.99 4.54
C LYS A 446 -24.24 -2.99 5.69
#